data_AF-A0AAW3MH18-F1
#
_entry.id   AF-A0AAW3MH18-F1
#
_cell.length_a   1.000
_cell.length_b   1.000
_cell.length_c   1.000
_cell.angle_alpha   90.00
_cell.angle_beta   90.00
_cell.angle_gamma   90.00
#
_symmetry.space_group_name_H-M   'P 1'
#
loop_
_entity.id
_entity.type
_entity.pdbx_description
1 polymer ?
#
loop_
_entity_poly.entity_id
_entity_poly.type
_entity_poly.pdbx_seq_one_letter_code
_entity_poly.pdbx_strand_id
1 'polypeptide(L)'
;MALSLLMGEWVVLMETIRQRFDQLERIDPDSVDEDVLADLYEDQQTLTHLLAYVEDNFAGTFGGLPAPATWAQCVAKAVGK
;
A
#
# COMPACT_ATOMS: atom_id res chain seq x y z
N MET A 1 -17.10 5.03 5.65
CA MET A 1 -16.53 6.37 5.93
C MET A 1 -15.55 6.67 4.82
N ALA A 2 -15.67 7.81 4.15
CA ALA A 2 -14.67 8.23 3.17
C ALA A 2 -13.48 8.86 3.90
N LEU A 3 -12.27 8.46 3.55
CA LEU A 3 -11.04 9.08 4.06
C LEU A 3 -10.85 10.42 3.33
N SER A 4 -10.92 11.53 4.05
CA SER A 4 -10.68 12.87 3.48
C SER A 4 -9.17 13.16 3.43
N LEU A 5 -8.46 12.49 2.52
CA LEU A 5 -7.02 12.68 2.31
C LEU A 5 -6.76 13.49 1.03
N LEU A 6 -5.68 14.26 1.04
CA LEU A 6 -5.11 14.93 -0.14
C LEU A 6 -4.51 13.87 -1.08
N MET A 7 -4.46 14.18 -2.38
CA MET A 7 -3.90 13.29 -3.41
C MET A 7 -2.49 12.76 -3.05
N GLY A 8 -1.63 13.61 -2.48
CA GLY A 8 -0.29 13.19 -2.04
C GLY A 8 -0.31 12.22 -0.86
N GLU A 9 -1.22 12.40 0.10
CA GLU A 9 -1.36 11.53 1.27
C GLU A 9 -1.88 10.15 0.86
N TRP A 10 -2.82 10.10 -0.09
CA TRP A 10 -3.26 8.84 -0.70
C TRP A 10 -2.11 8.09 -1.38
N VAL A 11 -1.28 8.79 -2.17
CA VAL A 11 -0.13 8.16 -2.84
C VAL A 11 0.86 7.62 -1.84
N VAL A 12 1.16 8.36 -0.77
CA VAL A 12 2.04 7.87 0.32
C VAL A 12 1.46 6.64 1.00
N LEU A 13 0.14 6.60 1.25
CA LEU A 13 -0.52 5.45 1.86
C LEU A 13 -0.39 4.21 0.96
N MET A 14 -0.71 4.33 -0.33
CA MET A 14 -0.59 3.23 -1.30
C MET A 14 0.86 2.75 -1.42
N GLU A 15 1.83 3.68 -1.44
CA GLU A 15 3.27 3.35 -1.47
C GLU A 15 3.72 2.62 -0.20
N THR A 16 3.24 3.05 0.97
CA THR A 16 3.56 2.42 2.25
C THR A 16 3.05 0.98 2.28
N ILE A 17 1.82 0.74 1.80
CA ILE A 17 1.25 -0.61 1.72
C ILE A 17 2.06 -1.49 0.75
N ARG A 18 2.46 -0.96 -0.42
CA ARG A 18 3.33 -1.69 -1.38
C ARG A 18 4.69 -2.04 -0.79
N GLN A 19 5.32 -1.12 -0.05
CA GLN A 19 6.58 -1.41 0.64
C GLN A 19 6.44 -2.49 1.72
N ARG A 20 5.27 -2.63 2.35
CA ARG A 20 5.00 -3.74 3.29
C ARG A 20 4.88 -5.07 2.56
N PHE A 21 4.26 -5.10 1.38
CA PHE A 21 4.28 -6.30 0.54
C PHE A 21 5.70 -6.72 0.15
N ASP A 22 6.52 -5.77 -0.32
CA ASP A 22 7.93 -6.05 -0.66
C ASP A 22 8.73 -6.60 0.53
N GLN A 23 8.39 -6.18 1.76
CA GLN A 23 9.01 -6.69 2.98
C GLN A 23 8.54 -8.11 3.29
N LEU A 24 7.24 -8.38 3.18
CA LEU A 24 6.64 -9.70 3.38
C LEU A 24 7.18 -10.72 2.39
N GLU A 25 7.30 -10.37 1.10
CA GLU A 25 7.84 -11.26 0.05
C GLU A 25 9.32 -11.63 0.26
N ARG A 26 10.06 -10.84 1.03
CA ARG A 26 11.48 -11.11 1.36
C ARG A 26 11.64 -12.03 2.56
N ILE A 27 10.57 -12.36 3.29
CA ILE A 27 10.62 -13.29 4.40
C ILE A 27 10.75 -14.70 3.81
N ASP A 28 11.78 -15.43 4.26
CA ASP A 28 11.97 -16.82 3.91
C ASP A 28 10.99 -17.69 4.74
N PRO A 29 10.02 -18.39 4.13
CA PRO A 29 9.02 -19.16 4.86
C PRO A 29 9.62 -20.32 5.65
N ASP A 30 10.77 -20.84 5.24
CA ASP A 30 11.48 -21.91 5.95
C ASP A 30 12.21 -21.39 7.21
N SER A 31 12.28 -20.07 7.39
CA SER A 31 12.96 -19.40 8.51
C SER A 31 12.02 -18.99 9.67
N VAL A 32 10.71 -19.18 9.50
CA VAL A 32 9.67 -18.78 10.47
C VAL A 32 8.82 -19.98 10.88
N ASP A 33 8.34 -19.95 12.13
CA ASP A 33 7.42 -20.96 12.65
C ASP A 33 6.08 -20.96 11.89
N GLU A 34 5.43 -22.11 11.79
CA GLU A 34 4.20 -22.31 11.01
C GLU A 34 3.06 -21.38 11.48
N ASP A 35 2.89 -21.18 12.78
CA ASP A 35 1.87 -20.28 13.34
C ASP A 35 2.15 -18.82 12.94
N VAL A 36 3.41 -18.39 12.98
CA VAL A 36 3.83 -17.04 12.55
C VAL A 36 3.64 -16.89 11.05
N LEU A 37 3.93 -17.93 10.27
CA LEU A 37 3.72 -17.93 8.83
C LEU A 37 2.22 -17.79 8.49
N ALA A 38 1.33 -18.45 9.24
CA ALA A 38 -0.11 -18.30 9.09
C ALA A 38 -0.57 -16.85 9.36
N ASP A 39 -0.08 -16.23 10.44
CA ASP A 39 -0.34 -14.83 10.75
C ASP A 39 0.15 -13.89 9.62
N LEU A 40 1.34 -14.15 9.06
CA LEU A 40 1.88 -13.36 7.95
C LEU A 40 1.02 -13.46 6.68
N TYR A 41 0.45 -14.63 6.38
CA TYR A 41 -0.48 -14.79 5.26
C TYR A 41 -1.81 -14.05 5.50
N GLU A 42 -2.33 -14.05 6.73
CA GLU A 42 -3.52 -13.29 7.09
C GLU A 42 -3.29 -11.77 6.97
N ASP A 43 -2.13 -11.31 7.45
CA ASP A 43 -1.69 -9.92 7.29
C ASP A 43 -1.55 -9.56 5.81
N GLN A 44 -0.96 -10.44 4.99
CA GLN A 44 -0.85 -10.24 3.55
C GLN A 44 -2.24 -10.08 2.89
N GLN A 45 -3.19 -10.96 3.23
CA GLN A 45 -4.55 -10.89 2.71
C GLN A 45 -5.25 -9.58 3.13
N THR A 46 -5.08 -9.19 4.39
CA THR A 46 -5.63 -7.94 4.93
C THR A 46 -5.06 -6.72 4.21
N LEU A 47 -3.75 -6.70 3.97
CA LEU A 47 -3.09 -5.65 3.19
C LEU A 47 -3.58 -5.63 1.73
N THR A 48 -3.93 -6.79 1.14
CA THR A 48 -4.43 -6.85 -0.24
C THR A 48 -5.80 -6.19 -0.33
N HIS A 49 -6.68 -6.52 0.61
CA HIS A 49 -7.99 -5.88 0.69
C HIS A 49 -7.88 -4.38 0.99
N LEU A 50 -6.97 -3.99 1.87
CA LEU A 50 -6.73 -2.59 2.20
C LEU A 50 -6.22 -1.80 0.97
N LEU A 51 -5.27 -2.36 0.22
CA LEU A 51 -4.75 -1.71 -0.99
C LEU A 51 -5.86 -1.50 -2.01
N ALA A 52 -6.66 -2.55 -2.28
CA ALA A 52 -7.78 -2.45 -3.22
C ALA A 52 -8.81 -1.40 -2.78
N TYR A 53 -9.14 -1.35 -1.48
CA TYR A 53 -10.02 -0.33 -0.93
C TYR A 53 -9.46 1.08 -1.13
N VAL A 54 -8.18 1.29 -0.85
CA VAL A 54 -7.51 2.58 -1.00
C VAL A 54 -7.46 3.01 -2.47
N GLU A 55 -7.13 2.08 -3.39
CA GLU A 55 -7.10 2.32 -4.83
C GLU A 55 -8.47 2.69 -5.39
N ASP A 56 -9.53 2.00 -4.97
CA ASP A 56 -10.92 2.30 -5.36
C ASP A 56 -11.37 3.68 -4.87
N ASN A 57 -11.12 3.99 -3.59
CA ASN A 57 -11.46 5.31 -3.05
C ASN A 57 -10.67 6.44 -3.71
N PHE A 58 -9.39 6.21 -4.05
CA PHE A 58 -8.59 7.17 -4.80
C PHE A 58 -9.18 7.41 -6.19
N ALA A 59 -9.47 6.34 -6.93
CA ALA A 59 -10.04 6.43 -8.26
C ALA A 59 -11.40 7.13 -8.25
N GLY A 60 -12.26 6.82 -7.26
CA GLY A 60 -13.54 7.48 -7.06
C GLY A 60 -13.42 8.97 -6.71
N THR A 61 -12.35 9.37 -6.03
CA THR A 61 -12.12 10.77 -5.61
C THR A 61 -11.44 11.62 -6.69
N PHE A 62 -10.47 11.05 -7.43
CA PHE A 62 -9.60 11.80 -8.35
C PHE A 62 -9.73 11.41 -9.83
N GLY A 63 -10.61 10.45 -10.16
CA GLY A 63 -10.92 10.08 -11.55
C GLY A 63 -10.01 9.00 -12.15
N GLY A 64 -9.29 8.25 -11.33
CA GLY A 64 -8.43 7.13 -11.75
C GLY A 64 -7.15 7.04 -10.94
N LEU A 65 -6.40 5.94 -11.08
CA LEU A 65 -5.11 5.79 -10.42
C LEU A 65 -4.04 6.72 -11.03
N PRO A 66 -3.08 7.22 -10.25
CA PRO A 66 -1.99 8.03 -10.79
C PRO A 66 -1.14 7.22 -11.76
N ALA A 67 -0.71 7.84 -12.86
CA ALA A 67 0.32 7.23 -13.71
C ALA A 67 1.62 7.04 -12.91
N PRO A 68 2.47 6.05 -13.27
CA PRO A 68 3.73 5.80 -12.56
C PRO A 68 4.63 7.04 -12.40
N ALA A 69 4.67 7.90 -13.42
CA ALA A 69 5.42 9.16 -13.37
C ALA A 69 4.84 10.17 -12.35
N THR A 70 3.51 10.23 -12.24
CA THR A 70 2.79 11.05 -11.25
C THR A 70 3.00 10.50 -9.84
N TRP A 71 3.09 9.18 -9.71
CA TRP A 71 3.35 8.49 -8.45
C TRP A 71 4.70 8.91 -7.86
N ALA A 72 5.77 8.82 -8.63
CA ALA A 72 7.12 9.20 -8.19
C ALA A 72 7.21 10.69 -7.79
N GLN A 73 6.51 11.57 -8.51
CA GLN A 73 6.46 13.00 -8.16
C GLN A 73 5.68 13.26 -6.86
N CYS A 74 4.55 12.59 -6.66
CA CYS A 74 3.76 12.71 -5.44
C CYS A 74 4.53 12.18 -4.22
N VAL A 75 5.21 11.03 -4.34
CA VAL A 75 6.09 10.50 -3.29
C VAL A 75 7.24 11.47 -3.00
N ALA A 76 7.95 11.94 -4.02
CA ALA A 76 9.07 12.88 -3.84
C ALA A 76 8.63 14.19 -3.16
N LYS A 77 7.46 14.73 -3.54
CA LYS A 77 6.90 15.94 -2.94
C LYS A 77 6.42 15.73 -1.51
N ALA A 78 5.91 14.55 -1.17
CA ALA A 78 5.44 14.24 0.18
C ALA A 78 6.58 13.91 1.15
N VAL A 79 7.69 13.32 0.66
CA VAL A 79 8.85 12.93 1.48
C VAL A 79 9.80 14.11 1.76
N GLY A 80 9.73 15.20 1.00
CA GLY A 80 10.36 16.47 1.35
C GLY A 80 11.87 16.39 1.60
N LYS A 81 12.66 16.45 0.53
CA LYS A 81 13.95 17.17 0.56
C LYS A 81 13.80 18.47 -0.22
#